data_AF-A0A498CNM5-F1
#
_entry.id   AF-A0A498CNM5-F1
#
_cell.length_a   1.000
_cell.length_b   1.000
_cell.length_c   1.000
_cell.angle_alpha   90.00
_cell.angle_beta   90.00
_cell.angle_gamma   90.00
#
_symmetry.space_group_name_H-M   'P 1'
#
loop_
_entity.id
_entity.type
_entity.pdbx_description
1 polymer ?
#
loop_
_entity_poly.entity_id
_entity_poly.type
_entity_poly.pdbx_seq_one_letter_code
_entity_poly.pdbx_strand_id
1 'polypeptide(L)' 'MDIQIGDVLIMKKPHPCGENRFTVGRVGMDFRIRCVGCGREVMVPRAKVEKNIKKVLRGETELGREELKIRHL' A
#
# COMPACT_ATOMS: atom_id res chain seq x y z
N MET A 1 -5.65 -9.48 -3.09
CA MET A 1 -5.66 -8.06 -3.52
C MET A 1 -4.44 -7.86 -4.41
N ASP A 2 -4.62 -7.42 -5.67
CA ASP A 2 -3.52 -7.21 -6.62
C ASP A 2 -2.73 -5.95 -6.24
N ILE A 3 -1.59 -6.13 -5.56
CA ILE A 3 -0.68 -5.06 -5.15
C ILE A 3 0.70 -5.41 -5.69
N GLN A 4 1.36 -4.44 -6.29
CA GLN A 4 2.62 -4.62 -7.01
C GLN A 4 3.73 -3.78 -6.39
N ILE A 5 4.98 -4.15 -6.65
CA ILE A 5 6.14 -3.32 -6.28
C ILE A 5 6.07 -2.01 -7.07
N GLY A 6 6.34 -0.88 -6.40
CA GLY A 6 6.21 0.46 -6.98
C GLY A 6 4.85 1.11 -6.77
N ASP A 7 3.81 0.36 -6.42
CA ASP A 7 2.51 0.94 -6.05
C ASP A 7 2.66 1.90 -4.85
N VAL A 8 1.84 2.96 -4.82
CA VAL A 8 1.71 3.82 -3.64
C VAL A 8 0.39 3.54 -2.96
N LEU A 9 0.47 3.05 -1.73
CA LEU A 9 -0.68 2.75 -0.88
C LEU A 9 -1.11 4.01 -0.14
N ILE A 10 -2.38 4.37 -0.26
CA ILE A 10 -3.01 5.36 0.62
C ILE A 10 -3.66 4.61 1.77
N MET A 11 -3.13 4.78 2.97
CA MET A 11 -3.60 4.10 4.18
C MET A 11 -4.73 4.88 4.86
N LYS A 12 -5.64 4.17 5.54
CA LYS A 12 -6.73 4.76 6.33
C LYS A 12 -6.22 5.52 7.56
N LYS A 13 -5.16 5.00 8.18
CA LYS A 13 -4.49 5.61 9.34
C LYS A 13 -3.15 6.20 8.89
N PRO A 14 -2.78 7.40 9.37
CA PRO A 14 -1.48 7.98 9.08
C PRO A 14 -0.36 7.22 9.81
N HIS A 15 0.85 7.34 9.27
CA HIS A 15 2.09 7.08 9.99
C HIS A 15 2.21 8.03 11.19
N PRO A 16 3.00 7.72 12.25
CA PRO A 16 3.25 8.67 13.32
C PRO A 16 3.83 10.03 12.88
N CYS A 17 4.40 10.12 11.68
CA CYS A 17 4.85 11.40 11.11
C CYS A 17 3.74 12.22 10.40
N GLY A 18 2.51 11.74 10.35
CA GLY A 18 1.36 12.41 9.73
C GLY A 18 1.07 12.02 8.27
N GLU A 19 2.05 11.50 7.52
CA GLU A 19 1.84 11.04 6.14
C GLU A 19 1.08 9.69 6.10
N ASN A 20 0.21 9.49 5.11
CA ASN A 20 -0.56 8.25 4.94
C ASN A 20 -0.24 7.50 3.63
N ARG A 21 0.65 8.04 2.80
CA ARG A 21 1.14 7.41 1.57
C ARG A 21 2.40 6.59 1.82
N PHE A 22 2.41 5.39 1.25
CA PHE A 22 3.54 4.47 1.36
C PHE A 22 3.85 3.79 0.04
N THR A 23 5.11 3.81 -0.39
CA THR A 23 5.56 3.06 -1.57
C THR A 23 5.82 1.60 -1.21
N VAL A 24 5.39 0.68 -2.08
CA VAL A 24 5.63 -0.76 -1.92
C VAL A 24 7.00 -1.13 -2.47
N GLY A 25 7.89 -1.60 -1.60
CA GLY A 25 9.21 -2.13 -1.97
C GLY A 25 9.26 -3.66 -2.10
N ARG A 26 8.38 -4.38 -1.40
CA ARG A 26 8.27 -5.84 -1.48
C ARG A 26 6.83 -6.29 -1.29
N VAL A 27 6.44 -7.31 -2.05
CA VAL A 27 5.17 -8.03 -1.90
C VAL A 27 5.45 -9.49 -1.55
N GLY A 28 4.75 -10.02 -0.55
CA GLY A 28 4.89 -11.40 -0.08
C GLY A 28 3.91 -11.70 1.04
N MET A 29 4.28 -12.60 1.97
CA MET A 29 3.56 -12.78 3.25
C MET A 29 3.57 -11.49 4.08
N ASP A 30 4.70 -10.79 4.05
CA ASP A 30 4.87 -9.45 4.58
C ASP A 30 5.19 -8.48 3.45
N PHE A 31 4.71 -7.25 3.61
CA PHE A 31 5.07 -6.13 2.75
C PHE A 31 6.25 -5.38 3.34
N ARG A 32 7.20 -4.98 2.50
CA ARG A 32 8.08 -3.85 2.82
C ARG A 32 7.45 -2.61 2.24
N ILE A 33 7.09 -1.66 3.11
CA ILE A 33 6.57 -0.36 2.68
C ILE A 33 7.44 0.77 3.21
N ARG A 34 7.59 1.83 2.41
CA ARG A 34 8.36 3.03 2.75
C ARG A 34 7.41 4.21 2.86
N CYS A 35 7.44 4.93 3.98
CA CYS A 35 6.68 6.17 4.12
C CYS A 35 7.19 7.22 3.13
N VAL A 36 6.31 7.82 2.33
CA VAL A 36 6.69 8.85 1.34
C VAL A 36 7.13 10.15 2.02
N GLY A 37 6.64 10.43 3.23
CA GLY A 37 6.92 11.67 3.96
C GLY A 37 8.25 11.66 4.71
N CYS A 38 8.53 10.59 5.48
CA CYS A 38 9.74 10.51 6.30
C CYS A 38 10.76 9.46 5.86
N GLY A 39 10.48 8.70 4.79
CA GLY A 39 11.40 7.68 4.25
C GLY A 39 11.57 6.42 5.09
N ARG A 40 10.94 6.32 6.27
CA ARG A 40 11.06 5.13 7.14
C ARG A 40 10.45 3.91 6.46
N GLU A 41 11.20 2.81 6.46
CA GLU A 41 10.74 1.51 5.99
C GLU A 41 10.27 0.62 7.13
N VAL A 42 9.20 -0.13 6.89
CA VAL A 42 8.67 -1.11 7.84
C VAL A 42 8.25 -2.39 7.12
N MET A 43 8.49 -3.53 7.76
CA MET A 43 7.92 -4.82 7.37
C MET A 43 6.57 -4.97 8.08
N VAL A 44 5.50 -5.18 7.32
CA VAL A 44 4.13 -5.25 7.85
C VAL A 44 3.41 -6.48 7.30
N PRO A 45 2.72 -7.26 8.14
CA PRO A 45 1.92 -8.40 7.68
C PRO A 45 0.91 -8.00 6.62
N ARG A 46 0.81 -8.81 5.57
CA ARG A 46 -0.12 -8.59 4.43
C ARG A 46 -1.53 -8.27 4.88
N ALA A 47 -2.09 -9.07 5.79
CA ALA A 47 -3.46 -8.88 6.28
C ALA A 47 -3.69 -7.50 6.91
N LYS A 48 -2.68 -6.95 7.59
CA LYS A 48 -2.75 -5.62 8.20
C LYS A 48 -2.71 -4.53 7.14
N VAL A 49 -1.87 -4.68 6.11
CA VAL A 49 -1.81 -3.74 4.98
C VAL A 49 -3.14 -3.74 4.23
N GLU A 50 -3.61 -4.90 3.78
CA GLU A 50 -4.86 -5.02 3.00
C GLU A 50 -6.10 -4.50 3.74
N LYS A 51 -6.19 -4.68 5.06
CA LYS A 51 -7.30 -4.13 5.87
C LYS A 51 -7.26 -2.59 5.97
N ASN A 52 -6.06 -2.01 5.96
CA ASN A 52 -5.85 -0.57 6.18
C ASN A 52 -5.67 0.24 4.90
N ILE A 53 -5.60 -0.38 3.72
CA ILE A 53 -5.61 0.35 2.44
C ILE A 53 -6.97 1.04 2.25
N LYS A 54 -6.92 2.31 1.88
CA LYS A 54 -8.05 3.11 1.38
C LYS A 54 -8.09 3.06 -0.15
N LYS A 55 -6.95 3.30 -0.79
CA LYS A 55 -6.75 3.32 -2.26
C LYS A 55 -5.32 2.90 -2.61
N VAL A 56 -5.10 2.51 -3.86
CA VAL A 56 -3.77 2.27 -4.42
C VAL A 56 -3.58 3.19 -5.62
N LEU A 57 -2.43 3.85 -5.71
CA LEU A 57 -2.00 4.61 -6.88
C LEU A 57 -0.99 3.76 -7.66
N ARG A 58 -1.26 3.53 -8.95
CA ARG A 58 -0.38 2.83 -9.89
C ARG A 58 -0.17 3.73 -11.10
N GLY A 59 0.94 4.45 -11.12
CA GLY A 59 1.16 5.53 -12.09
C GLY A 59 0.10 6.63 -11.92
N GLU A 60 -0.60 6.95 -13.01
CA GLU A 60 -1.70 7.94 -13.04
C GLU A 60 -3.07 7.34 -12.67
N THR A 61 -3.14 6.03 -12.42
CA THR A 61 -4.39 5.34 -12.09
C THR A 61 -4.63 5.25 -10.59
N GLU A 62 -5.81 5.65 -10.14
CA GLU A 62 -6.33 5.37 -8.79
C GLU A 62 -7.18 4.10 -8.80
N LEU A 63 -6.79 3.08 -8.03
CA LEU A 63 -7.52 1.82 -7.87
C LEU A 63 -8.21 1.76 -6.51
N GLY A 64 -9.53 1.62 -6.54
CA GLY A 64 -10.37 1.34 -5.39
C GLY A 64 -10.24 -0.10 -4.89
N ARG A 65 -10.80 -0.36 -3.70
CA ARG A 65 -10.70 -1.67 -3.04
C ARG A 65 -11.39 -2.81 -3.82
N GLU A 66 -12.44 -2.51 -4.57
CA GLU A 66 -13.16 -3.50 -5.38
C GLU A 66 -12.38 -3.85 -6.65
N GLU A 67 -11.83 -2.85 -7.33
CA GLU A 67 -10.99 -3.03 -8.52
C GLU A 67 -9.75 -3.89 -8.21
N LEU A 68 -9.17 -3.72 -7.02
CA LEU A 68 -8.02 -4.50 -6.54
C LEU A 68 -8.35 -5.98 -6.22
N LYS A 69 -9.62 -6.36 -6.13
CA LYS A 69 -10.04 -7.76 -5.92
C LYS A 69 -10.25 -8.52 -7.23
N ILE A 70 -10.55 -7.81 -8.31
CA ILE A 70 -11.03 -8.41 -9.58
C ILE A 70 -9.87 -8.81 -10.51
N ARG A 71 -8.68 -8.23 -10.34
CA ARG A 71 -7.49 -8.46 -11.21
C ARG A 71 -6.78 -9.81 -11.02
N HIS A 72 -7.50 -10.91 -10.85
CA HIS A 72 -6.93 -12.27 -10.77
C HIS A 72 -7.31 -13.16 -11.98
N LEU A 73 -7.63 -12.53 -13.12
CA LEU A 73 -7.75 -13.21 -14.41
C LEU A 73 -6.43 -13.13 -15.17
#